data_AF-A0A5B7HA22-F1
#
_entry.id   AF-A0A5B7HA22-F1
#
_cell.length_a   1.000
_cell.length_b   1.000
_cell.length_c   1.000
_cell.angle_alpha   90.00
_cell.angle_beta   90.00
_cell.angle_gamma   90.00
#
_symmetry.space_group_name_H-M   'P 1'
#
loop_
_entity.id
_entity.type
_entity.pdbx_description
1 polymer ?
#
loop_
_entity_poly.entity_id
_entity_poly.type
_entity_poly.pdbx_seq_one_letter_code
_entity_poly.pdbx_strand_id
1 'polypeptide(L)'
;MRHESEHTPETWLVVKQVVGTLLDEAIPGGLPRSTPTRMVLTAWLIFSFIVGTLYRSNLTAYLTAPKYPPRVETLADLVGKDAKYLSEVVTHYYIR
;
A
#
# COMPACT_ATOMS: atom_id res chain seq x y z
N MET A 1 35.16 -22.67 -5.62
CA MET A 1 34.02 -23.57 -5.92
C MET A 1 32.94 -23.30 -4.88
N ARG A 2 31.70 -23.25 -5.34
CA ARG A 2 30.50 -22.62 -4.75
C ARG A 2 30.16 -23.16 -3.34
N HIS A 3 30.12 -22.28 -2.34
CA HIS A 3 29.50 -22.56 -1.04
C HIS A 3 27.99 -22.66 -1.24
N GLU A 4 27.47 -23.88 -1.29
CA GLU A 4 26.05 -24.16 -1.21
C GLU A 4 25.59 -23.89 0.22
N SER A 5 24.70 -22.91 0.38
CA SER A 5 24.07 -22.57 1.66
C SER A 5 23.15 -23.70 2.09
N GLU A 6 23.62 -24.50 3.04
CA GLU A 6 22.82 -25.51 3.73
C GLU A 6 21.75 -24.79 4.57
N HIS A 7 20.59 -24.54 3.96
CA HIS A 7 19.43 -23.98 4.64
C HIS A 7 18.88 -25.07 5.56
N THR A 8 19.29 -25.04 6.83
CA THR A 8 18.75 -25.97 7.82
C THR A 8 17.24 -25.73 8.00
N PRO A 9 16.43 -26.79 8.12
CA PRO A 9 14.96 -26.70 8.10
C PRO A 9 14.39 -25.80 9.20
N GLU A 10 15.06 -25.70 10.35
CA GLU A 10 14.68 -24.83 11.46
C GLU A 10 14.85 -23.34 11.15
N THR A 11 15.90 -22.96 10.41
CA THR A 11 16.14 -21.56 10.02
C THR A 11 15.03 -21.07 9.11
N TRP A 12 14.60 -21.92 8.18
CA TRP A 12 13.50 -21.62 7.27
C TRP A 12 12.16 -21.43 8.00
N LEU A 13 11.90 -22.22 9.05
CA LEU A 13 10.69 -22.07 9.87
C LEU A 13 10.66 -20.73 10.61
N VAL A 14 11.80 -20.27 11.13
CA VAL A 14 11.90 -18.95 11.78
C VAL A 14 11.66 -17.84 10.78
N VAL A 15 12.25 -17.92 9.57
CA VAL A 15 12.01 -16.95 8.49
C VAL A 15 10.53 -16.92 8.13
N LYS A 16 9.90 -18.09 7.93
CA LYS A 16 8.46 -18.20 7.69
C LYS A 16 7.63 -17.60 8.82
N GLN A 17 7.99 -17.82 10.07
CA GLN A 17 7.30 -17.22 11.21
C GLN A 17 7.41 -15.69 11.19
N VAL A 18 8.61 -15.15 10.96
CA VAL A 18 8.84 -13.69 10.94
C VAL A 18 8.09 -13.04 9.79
N VAL A 19 8.19 -13.61 8.58
CA VAL A 19 7.52 -13.08 7.38
C VAL A 19 6.01 -13.29 7.47
N GLY A 20 5.54 -14.46 7.89
CA GLY A 20 4.13 -14.77 8.05
C GLY A 20 3.47 -13.84 9.06
N THR A 21 4.04 -13.66 10.25
CA THR A 21 3.50 -12.73 11.26
C THR A 21 3.51 -11.26 10.82
N LEU A 22 4.40 -10.87 9.91
CA LEU A 22 4.36 -9.54 9.29
C LEU A 22 3.18 -9.39 8.32
N LEU A 23 2.86 -10.47 7.60
CA LEU A 23 1.75 -10.56 6.65
C LEU A 23 0.41 -10.92 7.32
N ASP A 24 0.35 -10.92 8.65
CA ASP A 24 -0.82 -11.32 9.45
C ASP A 24 -1.20 -12.82 9.30
N GLU A 25 -0.24 -13.66 8.91
CA GLU A 25 -0.39 -15.12 8.90
C GLU A 25 -0.20 -15.71 10.32
N ALA A 26 -0.88 -16.82 10.57
CA ALA A 26 -0.77 -17.55 11.83
C ALA A 26 0.65 -18.07 12.06
N ILE A 27 1.11 -18.03 13.32
CA ILE A 27 2.43 -18.55 13.72
C ILE A 27 2.48 -20.06 13.46
N PRO A 28 3.35 -20.56 12.56
CA PRO A 28 3.52 -21.99 12.36
C PRO A 28 4.33 -22.57 13.53
N GLY A 29 3.66 -23.33 14.42
CA GLY A 29 4.30 -24.03 15.54
C GLY A 29 3.90 -23.50 16.93
N GLY A 30 4.66 -23.91 17.95
CA GLY A 30 4.43 -23.50 19.35
C GLY A 30 5.11 -22.17 19.69
N LEU A 31 4.55 -21.44 20.66
CA LEU A 31 5.17 -20.21 21.17
C LEU A 31 6.56 -20.48 21.77
N PRO A 32 7.52 -19.55 21.62
CA PRO A 32 8.83 -19.67 22.25
C PRO A 32 8.72 -19.86 23.77
N ARG A 33 9.38 -20.88 24.31
CA ARG A 33 9.39 -21.15 25.77
C ARG A 33 10.25 -20.15 26.55
N SER A 34 11.23 -19.53 25.89
CA SER A 34 12.14 -18.54 26.49
C SER A 34 11.51 -17.15 26.60
N THR A 35 11.50 -16.59 27.80
CA THR A 35 11.03 -15.21 28.10
C THR A 35 11.63 -14.13 27.19
N PRO A 36 12.95 -14.05 26.94
CA PRO A 36 13.50 -13.00 26.07
C PRO A 36 12.99 -13.09 24.64
N THR A 37 12.85 -14.31 24.10
CA THR A 37 12.31 -14.52 22.74
C THR A 37 10.84 -14.12 22.65
N ARG A 38 10.06 -14.31 23.71
CA ARG A 38 8.67 -13.81 23.78
C ARG A 38 8.61 -12.28 23.75
N MET A 39 9.49 -11.60 24.47
CA MET A 39 9.54 -10.12 24.45
C MET A 39 9.85 -9.59 23.04
N VAL A 40 10.84 -10.20 22.37
CA VAL A 40 11.18 -9.84 20.98
C VAL A 40 10.02 -10.11 20.03
N LEU A 41 9.37 -11.27 20.16
CA LEU A 41 8.20 -11.61 19.34
C LEU A 41 7.02 -10.64 19.59
N THR A 42 6.75 -10.27 20.85
CA THR A 42 5.70 -9.30 21.16
C THR A 42 6.00 -7.92 20.58
N ALA A 43 7.25 -7.44 20.71
CA ALA A 43 7.66 -6.19 20.11
C ALA A 43 7.54 -6.23 18.57
N TRP A 44 7.90 -7.36 17.96
CA TRP A 44 7.73 -7.60 16.53
C TRP A 44 6.26 -7.56 16.10
N LEU A 45 5.36 -8.21 16.84
CA LEU A 45 3.93 -8.21 16.53
C LEU A 45 3.31 -6.81 16.61
N ILE A 46 3.71 -6.00 17.60
CA ILE A 46 3.27 -4.61 17.71
C ILE A 46 3.76 -3.80 16.50
N PHE A 47 5.03 -3.97 16.12
CA PHE A 47 5.60 -3.33 14.93
C PHE A 47 4.84 -3.71 13.65
N SER A 48 4.65 -5.01 13.40
CA SER A 48 3.93 -5.53 12.23
C SER A 48 2.51 -4.99 12.16
N PHE A 49 1.81 -4.94 13.30
CA PHE A 49 0.46 -4.39 13.39
C PHE A 49 0.41 -2.91 13.00
N ILE A 50 1.34 -2.09 13.51
CA ILE A 50 1.42 -0.66 13.20
C ILE A 50 1.70 -0.46 11.71
N VAL A 51 2.71 -1.13 11.16
CA VAL A 51 3.10 -1.00 9.75
C VAL A 51 1.96 -1.43 8.83
N GLY A 52 1.33 -2.58 9.10
CA GLY A 52 0.20 -3.07 8.30
C GLY A 52 -0.99 -2.11 8.31
N THR A 53 -1.29 -1.52 9.47
CA THR A 53 -2.37 -0.53 9.63
C THR A 53 -2.07 0.74 8.84
N LEU A 54 -0.87 1.28 8.97
CA LEU A 54 -0.46 2.50 8.25
C LEU A 54 -0.47 2.30 6.74
N TYR A 55 0.03 1.15 6.27
CA TYR A 55 0.01 0.81 4.85
C TYR A 55 -1.42 0.75 4.31
N ARG A 56 -2.31 0.02 4.99
CA ARG A 56 -3.71 -0.10 4.58
C ARG A 56 -4.42 1.26 4.61
N SER A 57 -4.19 2.06 5.65
CA SER A 57 -4.77 3.41 5.79
C SER A 57 -4.33 4.33 4.65
N ASN A 58 -3.03 4.39 4.37
CA ASN A 58 -2.51 5.21 3.27
C ASN A 58 -3.04 4.73 1.93
N LEU A 59 -3.05 3.43 1.70
CA LEU A 59 -3.60 2.85 0.49
C LEU A 59 -5.07 3.20 0.31
N THR A 60 -5.89 3.08 1.35
CA THR A 60 -7.29 3.51 1.32
C THR A 60 -7.39 4.98 0.95
N ALA A 61 -6.62 5.87 1.59
CA ALA A 61 -6.63 7.29 1.26
C ALA A 61 -6.28 7.56 -0.21
N TYR A 62 -5.26 6.88 -0.75
CA TYR A 62 -4.89 6.97 -2.16
C TYR A 62 -6.00 6.51 -3.11
N LEU A 63 -6.72 5.44 -2.75
CA LEU A 63 -7.78 4.89 -3.58
C LEU A 63 -9.10 5.67 -3.45
N THR A 64 -9.37 6.26 -2.29
CA THR A 64 -10.60 7.02 -2.05
C THR A 64 -10.47 8.48 -2.44
N ALA A 65 -9.27 9.02 -2.62
CA ALA A 65 -9.06 10.41 -3.01
C ALA A 65 -9.64 10.65 -4.43
N PRO A 66 -10.76 11.38 -4.55
CA PRO A 66 -11.35 11.64 -5.86
C PRO A 66 -10.45 12.62 -6.63
N LYS A 67 -9.98 12.20 -7.81
CA LYS A 67 -9.33 13.13 -8.74
C LYS A 67 -10.39 13.98 -9.43
N TYR A 68 -10.87 15.01 -8.75
CA TYR A 68 -11.75 15.98 -9.38
C TYR A 68 -10.96 16.80 -10.41
N PRO A 69 -11.51 17.02 -11.61
CA PRO A 69 -10.99 18.07 -12.47
C PRO A 69 -11.01 19.40 -11.70
N PRO A 70 -10.06 20.31 -11.94
CA PRO A 70 -9.98 21.57 -11.22
C PRO A 70 -11.34 22.28 -11.27
N ARG A 71 -11.91 22.49 -10.08
CA ARG A 71 -13.18 23.20 -9.92
C ARG A 71 -13.00 24.60 -10.49
N VAL A 72 -14.01 25.07 -11.20
CA VAL A 72 -14.09 26.45 -11.66
C VAL A 72 -14.33 27.31 -10.43
N GLU A 73 -13.26 27.90 -9.88
CA GLU A 73 -13.33 28.72 -8.66
C GLU A 73 -13.48 30.22 -8.98
N THR A 74 -13.21 30.61 -10.23
CA THR A 74 -13.30 32.00 -10.69
C THR A 74 -14.22 32.14 -11.90
N LEU A 75 -14.86 33.31 -12.02
CA LEU A 75 -15.65 33.68 -13.20
C LEU A 75 -14.82 33.64 -14.49
N ALA A 76 -13.51 33.92 -14.39
CA ALA A 76 -12.58 33.86 -15.51
C ALA A 76 -12.37 32.41 -16.02
N ASP A 77 -12.27 31.43 -15.11
CA ASP A 77 -12.15 30.02 -15.48
C ASP A 77 -13.43 29.45 -16.14
N LEU A 78 -14.61 30.02 -15.82
CA LEU A 78 -15.87 29.63 -16.46
C LEU A 78 -15.90 30.08 -17.93
N VAL A 79 -15.60 31.35 -18.18
CA VAL A 79 -15.53 31.90 -19.55
C VAL A 79 -14.47 31.17 -20.38
N GLY A 80 -13.31 30.86 -19.78
CA GLY A 80 -12.25 30.11 -20.45
C GLY A 80 -12.65 28.68 -20.84
N LYS A 81 -13.43 27.98 -19.99
CA LYS A 81 -13.92 26.63 -20.29
C LYS A 81 -15.02 26.65 -21.35
N ASP A 82 -15.99 27.55 -21.25
CA ASP A 82 -17.08 27.66 -22.24
C ASP A 82 -16.54 27.99 -23.64
N ALA A 83 -15.57 28.91 -23.75
CA ALA A 83 -14.92 29.22 -25.02
C ALA A 83 -14.18 28.00 -25.61
N LYS A 84 -13.54 27.19 -24.76
CA LYS A 84 -12.86 25.95 -25.19
C LYS A 84 -13.87 24.91 -25.69
N TYR A 85 -14.95 24.65 -24.96
CA TYR A 85 -15.99 23.70 -25.36
C TYR A 85 -16.67 24.11 -26.68
N LEU A 86 -16.98 25.39 -26.83
CA LEU A 86 -17.56 25.91 -28.07
C LEU A 86 -16.59 25.76 -29.25
N SER A 87 -15.30 26.03 -29.05
CA SER A 87 -14.30 25.84 -30.10
C SER A 87 -14.18 24.38 -30.57
N GLU A 88 -14.27 23.43 -29.65
CA GLU A 88 -14.13 22.00 -29.93
C GLU A 88 -15.38 21.46 -30.66
N VAL A 89 -16.58 21.85 -30.22
CA VAL A 89 -17.86 21.48 -30.86
C VAL A 89 -18.00 22.10 -32.24
N VAL A 90 -17.67 23.38 -32.40
CA VAL A 90 -17.75 24.08 -33.70
C VAL A 90 -16.75 23.47 -34.69
N THR A 91 -15.53 23.15 -34.25
CA THR A 91 -14.52 22.50 -35.10
C THR A 91 -14.96 21.11 -35.53
N HIS A 92 -15.57 20.33 -34.62
CA HIS A 92 -16.11 19.01 -34.94
C HIS A 92 -17.31 19.06 -35.90
N TYR A 93 -18.03 20.18 -35.95
CA TYR A 93 -19.16 20.37 -36.86
C TYR A 93 -18.76 20.89 -38.26
N TYR A 94 -17.58 21.53 -38.38
CA TYR A 94 -17.13 22.18 -39.62
C TYR A 94 -16.15 21.34 -40.46
N ILE A 95 -15.64 20.22 -39.93
CA ILE A 95 -14.70 19.30 -40.63
C ILE A 95 -15.42 18.02 -41.12
N ARG A 96 -16.74 18.06 -41.29
CA ARG A 96 -17.52 17.04 -42.02
C ARG A 96 -18.09 17.60 -43.31
#